data_AF-T0LZD3-F1
#
_entry.id   AF-T0LZD3-F1
#
_cell.length_a   1.000
_cell.length_b   1.000
_cell.length_c   1.000
_cell.angle_alpha   90.00
_cell.angle_beta   90.00
_cell.angle_gamma   90.00
#
_symmetry.space_group_name_H-M   'P 1'
#
loop_
_entity.id
_entity.type
_entity.pdbx_description
1 polymer ?
#
loop_
_entity_poly.entity_id
_entity_poly.type
_entity_poly.pdbx_seq_one_letter_code
_entity_poly.pdbx_strand_id
1 'polypeptide(L)'
;MENKDNKIMFIVSYIIPLITGLIVYVLYGNTDRRLKFHSIQAILLGICYIIAIIVFTIINLFTVGDAGRILSIIFNLILLLVWLYGIYIGYRASKGMEANIPLLSDYATTLSGNK
;
A
#
# COMPACT_ATOMS: atom_id res chain seq x y z
N MET A 1 -7.41 -16.59 -18.76
CA MET A 1 -8.65 -15.84 -18.48
C MET A 1 -8.58 -15.41 -17.03
N GLU A 2 -8.43 -14.11 -16.75
CA GLU A 2 -8.35 -13.59 -15.38
C GLU A 2 -9.70 -13.84 -14.70
N ASN A 3 -9.71 -14.73 -13.69
CA ASN A 3 -10.92 -15.10 -12.97
C ASN A 3 -11.50 -13.86 -12.25
N LYS A 4 -12.82 -13.74 -12.16
CA LYS A 4 -13.48 -12.57 -11.53
C LYS A 4 -12.95 -12.32 -10.11
N ASP A 5 -12.63 -13.42 -9.41
CA ASP A 5 -12.05 -13.40 -8.06
C ASP A 5 -10.68 -12.73 -8.03
N ASN A 6 -9.82 -12.98 -9.03
CA ASN A 6 -8.48 -12.36 -9.12
C ASN A 6 -8.57 -10.84 -9.23
N LYS A 7 -9.61 -10.30 -9.88
CA LYS A 7 -9.79 -8.84 -10.05
C LYS A 7 -10.04 -8.13 -8.73
N ILE A 8 -10.84 -8.73 -7.86
CA ILE A 8 -11.16 -8.13 -6.55
C ILE A 8 -9.95 -8.21 -5.62
N MET A 9 -9.14 -9.27 -5.73
CA MET A 9 -7.97 -9.45 -4.87
C MET A 9 -6.93 -8.33 -5.02
N PHE A 10 -6.84 -7.68 -6.19
CA PHE A 10 -6.00 -6.49 -6.35
C PHE A 10 -6.46 -5.31 -5.49
N ILE A 11 -7.76 -5.14 -5.26
CA ILE A 11 -8.27 -4.08 -4.38
C ILE A 11 -8.08 -4.51 -2.93
N VAL A 12 -8.41 -5.77 -2.62
CA VAL A 12 -8.29 -6.34 -1.28
C VAL A 12 -6.86 -6.18 -0.75
N SER A 13 -5.83 -6.39 -1.57
CA SER A 13 -4.45 -6.25 -1.13
C SER A 13 -4.13 -4.89 -0.52
N TYR A 14 -4.84 -3.82 -0.92
CA TYR A 14 -4.61 -2.44 -0.45
C TYR A 14 -5.58 -1.96 0.64
N ILE A 15 -6.57 -2.75 1.09
CA ILE A 15 -7.51 -2.31 2.14
C ILE A 15 -6.77 -2.09 3.47
N ILE A 16 -5.98 -3.08 3.89
CA ILE A 16 -5.07 -2.97 5.03
C ILE A 16 -3.70 -3.38 4.51
N PRO A 17 -2.96 -2.47 3.82
CA PRO A 17 -1.90 -2.83 2.87
C PRO A 17 -0.90 -3.88 3.39
N LEU A 18 -0.52 -3.80 4.67
CA LEU A 18 0.36 -4.79 5.28
C LEU A 18 -0.31 -6.16 5.48
N ILE A 19 -1.49 -6.19 6.10
CA ILE A 19 -2.18 -7.43 6.48
C ILE A 19 -2.78 -8.10 5.24
N THR A 20 -3.60 -7.36 4.49
CA THR A 20 -4.27 -7.90 3.31
C THR A 20 -3.28 -8.15 2.17
N GLY A 21 -2.23 -7.33 2.03
CA GLY A 21 -1.14 -7.58 1.09
C GLY A 21 -0.43 -8.89 1.39
N LEU A 22 -0.11 -9.17 2.65
CA LEU A 22 0.51 -10.44 3.07
C LEU A 22 -0.39 -11.65 2.79
N ILE A 23 -1.68 -11.55 3.14
CA ILE A 23 -2.66 -12.62 2.89
C ILE A 23 -2.74 -12.92 1.38
N VAL A 24 -2.89 -11.88 0.55
CA VAL A 24 -2.97 -12.04 -0.91
C VAL A 24 -1.67 -12.60 -1.48
N TYR A 25 -0.51 -12.17 -0.98
CA TYR A 25 0.79 -12.70 -1.38
C TYR A 25 0.92 -14.20 -1.08
N VAL A 26 0.53 -14.64 0.12
CA VAL A 26 0.63 -16.05 0.52
C VAL A 26 -0.34 -16.94 -0.28
N LEU A 27 -1.57 -16.49 -0.48
CA LEU A 27 -2.61 -17.28 -1.16
C LEU A 27 -2.41 -17.37 -2.68
N TYR A 28 -1.91 -16.30 -3.30
CA TYR A 28 -1.93 -16.16 -4.76
C TYR A 28 -0.57 -15.79 -5.37
N GLY A 29 0.45 -15.50 -4.56
CA GLY A 29 1.76 -15.09 -5.06
C GLY A 29 2.48 -16.16 -5.90
N ASN A 30 2.13 -17.43 -5.71
CA ASN A 30 2.66 -18.54 -6.51
C ASN A 30 1.82 -18.86 -7.75
N THR A 31 0.58 -18.35 -7.84
CA THR A 31 -0.36 -18.67 -8.93
C THR A 31 -0.48 -17.54 -9.96
N ASP A 32 -0.35 -16.29 -9.53
CA ASP A 32 -0.50 -15.11 -10.38
C ASP A 32 0.65 -14.11 -10.16
N ARG A 33 1.48 -13.91 -11.18
CA ARG A 33 2.64 -12.98 -11.13
C ARG A 33 2.24 -11.52 -10.94
N ARG A 34 1.08 -11.10 -11.48
CA ARG A 34 0.60 -9.71 -11.31
C ARG A 34 0.08 -9.50 -9.90
N LEU A 35 -0.65 -10.48 -9.37
CA LEU A 35 -1.13 -10.44 -7.99
C LEU A 35 0.05 -10.49 -7.00
N LYS A 36 1.09 -11.28 -7.29
CA LYS A 36 2.36 -11.29 -6.54
C LYS A 36 3.00 -9.91 -6.49
N PHE A 37 3.10 -9.22 -7.63
CA PHE A 37 3.67 -7.87 -7.69
C PHE A 37 2.88 -6.87 -6.84
N HIS A 38 1.56 -6.79 -7.04
CA HIS A 38 0.73 -5.83 -6.33
C HIS A 38 0.57 -6.14 -4.84
N SER A 39 0.64 -7.41 -4.44
CA SER A 39 0.66 -7.78 -3.02
C SER A 39 1.98 -7.39 -2.35
N ILE A 40 3.13 -7.59 -2.99
CA ILE A 40 4.42 -7.07 -2.49
C ILE A 40 4.39 -5.54 -2.41
N GLN A 41 3.89 -4.87 -3.44
CA GLN A 41 3.77 -3.42 -3.49
C GLN A 41 2.87 -2.89 -2.35
N ALA A 42 1.76 -3.57 -2.05
CA ALA A 42 0.89 -3.25 -0.91
C ALA A 42 1.59 -3.48 0.44
N ILE A 43 2.36 -4.57 0.60
CA ILE A 43 3.16 -4.83 1.81
C ILE A 43 4.16 -3.70 2.02
N LEU A 44 4.91 -3.31 0.99
CA LEU A 44 5.88 -2.22 1.06
C LEU A 44 5.19 -0.89 1.43
N LEU A 45 4.04 -0.58 0.82
CA LEU A 45 3.25 0.59 1.15
C LEU A 45 2.83 0.57 2.63
N GLY A 46 2.39 -0.58 3.14
CA GLY A 46 2.02 -0.78 4.54
C GLY A 46 3.19 -0.57 5.51
N ILE A 47 4.38 -1.06 5.16
CA ILE A 47 5.62 -0.83 5.95
C ILE A 47 5.93 0.66 6.01
N CYS A 48 5.95 1.35 4.86
CA CYS A 48 6.20 2.80 4.80
C CYS A 48 5.16 3.59 5.61
N TYR A 49 3.89 3.18 5.56
CA TYR A 49 2.81 3.80 6.30
C TYR A 49 3.02 3.70 7.82
N ILE A 50 3.41 2.52 8.32
CA ILE A 50 3.71 2.32 9.75
C ILE A 50 4.93 3.13 10.17
N ILE A 51 6.00 3.14 9.37
CA ILE A 51 7.20 3.93 9.66
C ILE A 51 6.83 5.42 9.76
N ALA A 52 6.02 5.94 8.83
CA ALA A 52 5.57 7.32 8.87
C ALA A 52 4.79 7.64 10.15
N ILE A 53 3.89 6.75 10.58
CA ILE A 53 3.14 6.90 11.84
C ILE A 53 4.09 6.95 13.04
N ILE A 54 5.05 6.02 13.13
CA ILE A 54 6.00 5.96 14.24
C ILE A 54 6.84 7.24 14.30
N VAL A 55 7.43 7.65 13.16
CA VAL A 55 8.24 8.87 13.07
C VAL A 55 7.42 10.09 13.47
N PHE A 56 6.20 10.21 12.95
CA PHE A 56 5.32 11.32 13.30
C PHE A 56 4.95 11.33 14.79
N THR A 57 4.67 10.16 15.37
CA THR A 57 4.34 10.02 16.78
C THR A 57 5.49 10.54 17.65
N ILE A 58 6.73 10.17 17.33
CA ILE A 58 7.92 10.64 18.04
C ILE A 58 8.06 12.17 17.93
N ILE A 59 7.87 12.75 16.74
CA ILE A 59 7.92 14.21 16.55
C ILE A 59 6.83 14.90 17.39
N ASN A 60 5.61 14.34 17.39
CA ASN A 60 4.47 14.91 18.08
C ASN A 60 4.68 14.98 19.61
N LEU A 61 5.45 14.05 20.19
CA LEU A 61 5.81 14.08 21.63
C LEU A 61 6.50 15.39 22.05
N PHE A 62 7.19 16.05 21.13
CA PHE A 62 7.90 17.31 21.39
C PHE A 62 7.12 18.54 20.90
N THR A 63 5.95 18.35 20.30
CA THR A 63 5.12 19.46 19.77
C THR A 63 3.95 19.72 20.71
N VAL A 64 3.94 20.87 21.40
CA VAL A 64 2.90 21.22 22.37
C VAL A 64 1.97 22.33 21.86
N GLY A 65 0.74 22.35 22.39
CA GLY A 65 -0.25 23.38 22.09
C GLY A 65 -0.93 23.23 20.72
N ASP A 66 -1.52 24.33 20.24
CA ASP A 66 -2.33 24.33 19.01
C ASP A 66 -1.53 23.99 17.75
N ALA A 67 -0.24 24.30 17.73
CA ALA A 67 0.66 23.93 16.64
C ALA A 67 0.74 22.40 16.44
N GLY A 68 0.85 21.64 17.53
CA GLY A 68 0.86 20.18 17.49
C GLY A 68 -0.47 19.61 16.98
N ARG A 69 -1.60 20.21 17.37
CA ARG A 69 -2.94 19.80 16.91
C ARG A 69 -3.12 19.99 15.41
N ILE A 70 -2.74 21.16 14.89
CA ILE A 70 -2.84 21.47 13.46
C ILE A 70 -1.95 20.52 12.65
N LEU A 71 -0.72 20.29 13.12
CA LEU A 71 0.21 19.37 12.48
C LEU A 71 -0.36 17.94 12.42
N SER A 72 -0.97 17.45 13.50
CA SER A 72 -1.64 16.14 13.54
C SER A 72 -2.80 16.03 12.55
N ILE A 73 -3.61 17.08 12.39
CA ILE A 73 -4.72 17.09 11.42
C ILE A 73 -4.17 16.97 10.00
N ILE A 74 -3.17 17.78 9.65
CA ILE A 74 -2.54 17.76 8.32
C ILE A 74 -1.94 16.39 8.04
N PHE A 75 -1.21 15.82 9.01
CA PHE A 75 -0.59 14.50 8.85
C PHE A 75 -1.62 13.39 8.64
N ASN A 76 -2.71 13.37 9.41
CA ASN A 76 -3.79 12.41 9.24
C ASN A 76 -4.46 12.52 7.86
N LEU A 77 -4.61 13.74 7.34
CA LEU A 77 -5.13 13.95 5.98
C LEU A 77 -4.18 13.39 4.92
N ILE A 78 -2.86 13.61 5.07
CA ILE A 78 -1.85 13.05 4.16
C ILE A 78 -1.91 11.52 4.19
N LEU A 79 -1.98 10.91 5.38
CA LEU A 79 -2.09 9.47 5.51
C LEU A 79 -3.36 8.91 4.86
N LEU A 80 -4.50 9.59 5.05
CA LEU A 80 -5.75 9.22 4.38
C LEU A 80 -5.61 9.27 2.86
N LEU A 81 -4.97 10.31 2.31
CA LEU A 81 -4.73 10.43 0.87
C LEU A 81 -3.81 9.33 0.34
N VAL A 82 -2.75 8.97 1.09
CA VAL A 82 -1.86 7.85 0.72
C VAL A 82 -2.61 6.52 0.72
N TRP A 83 -3.49 6.30 1.71
CA TRP A 83 -4.31 5.09 1.78
C TRP A 83 -5.33 5.02 0.62
N LEU A 84 -6.03 6.12 0.34
CA LEU A 84 -6.94 6.23 -0.81
C LEU A 84 -6.21 6.00 -2.14
N TYR A 85 -4.98 6.51 -2.26
CA TYR A 85 -4.13 6.28 -3.42
C TYR A 85 -3.79 4.78 -3.57
N GLY A 86 -3.45 4.09 -2.48
CA GLY A 86 -3.26 2.63 -2.49
C GLY A 86 -4.49 1.88 -3.02
N ILE A 87 -5.69 2.24 -2.56
CA ILE A 87 -6.94 1.66 -3.08
C ILE A 87 -7.12 1.96 -4.57
N TYR A 88 -6.83 3.19 -5.00
CA TYR A 88 -6.91 3.57 -6.41
C TYR A 88 -5.95 2.74 -7.28
N ILE A 89 -4.73 2.47 -6.80
CA ILE A 89 -3.77 1.57 -7.47
C ILE A 89 -4.34 0.15 -7.59
N GLY A 90 -4.91 -0.39 -6.51
CA GLY A 90 -5.60 -1.69 -6.54
C GLY A 90 -6.77 -1.73 -7.54
N TYR A 91 -7.55 -0.65 -7.61
CA TYR A 91 -8.63 -0.51 -8.59
C TYR A 91 -8.10 -0.48 -10.03
N ARG A 92 -7.04 0.29 -10.31
CA ARG A 92 -6.38 0.32 -11.62
C ARG A 92 -5.87 -1.06 -12.02
N ALA A 93 -5.23 -1.77 -11.09
CA ALA A 93 -4.73 -3.13 -11.30
C ALA A 93 -5.87 -4.12 -11.62
N SER A 94 -7.02 -3.99 -10.95
CA SER A 94 -8.24 -4.80 -11.23
C SER A 94 -8.80 -4.60 -12.64
N LYS A 95 -8.48 -3.46 -13.28
CA LYS A 95 -8.86 -3.14 -14.66
C LYS A 95 -7.82 -3.56 -15.70
N GLY A 96 -6.75 -4.25 -15.29
CA GLY A 96 -5.68 -4.67 -16.17
C GLY A 96 -4.64 -3.57 -16.46
N MET A 97 -4.74 -2.41 -15.81
CA MET A 97 -3.79 -1.33 -15.99
C MET A 97 -2.64 -1.49 -15.02
N GLU A 98 -1.40 -1.46 -15.51
CA GLU A 98 -0.24 -1.39 -14.63
C GLU A 98 -0.21 -0.03 -13.94
N ALA A 99 -0.11 -0.07 -12.61
CA ALA A 99 -0.20 1.09 -11.77
C ALA A 99 1.05 1.12 -10.88
N ASN A 100 1.99 1.98 -11.26
CA ASN A 100 3.26 2.11 -10.57
C ASN A 100 3.14 3.12 -9.43
N ILE A 101 3.56 2.72 -8.24
CA ILE A 101 3.84 3.64 -7.14
C ILE A 101 5.32 3.98 -7.25
N PRO A 102 5.68 5.26 -7.50
CA PRO A 102 7.08 5.68 -7.59
C PRO A 102 7.89 5.17 -6.40
N LEU A 103 9.14 4.76 -6.64
CA LEU A 103 10.03 4.12 -5.67
C LEU A 103 9.61 2.70 -5.25
N LEU A 104 8.37 2.49 -4.82
CA LEU A 104 7.92 1.17 -4.32
C LEU A 104 7.77 0.11 -5.41
N SER A 105 7.38 0.52 -6.61
CA SER A 105 7.23 -0.38 -7.74
C SER A 105 8.55 -1.02 -8.17
N ASP A 106 9.65 -0.29 -8.14
CA ASP A 106 10.97 -0.83 -8.54
C ASP A 106 11.45 -1.90 -7.55
N TYR A 107 11.23 -1.67 -6.25
CA TYR A 107 11.47 -2.68 -5.22
C TYR A 107 10.54 -3.89 -5.37
N ALA A 108 9.26 -3.66 -5.64
CA ALA A 108 8.30 -4.75 -5.85
C ALA A 108 8.63 -5.59 -7.09
N THR A 109 9.10 -4.97 -8.17
CA THR A 109 9.59 -5.66 -9.39
C THR A 109 10.78 -6.56 -9.05
N THR A 110 11.76 -6.02 -8.33
CA THR A 110 12.95 -6.76 -7.90
C THR A 110 12.59 -7.95 -7.02
N LEU A 111 11.70 -7.77 -6.05
CA LEU A 111 11.28 -8.81 -5.10
C LEU A 111 10.31 -9.85 -5.71
N SER A 112 9.47 -9.43 -6.66
CA SER A 112 8.54 -10.35 -7.34
C SER A 112 9.25 -11.28 -8.32
N GLY A 113 10.44 -10.90 -8.80
CA GLY A 113 11.21 -11.64 -9.80
C GLY A 113 10.70 -11.43 -11.22
N ASN A 114 9.84 -10.43 -11.45
CA ASN A 114 9.43 -9.99 -12.78
C ASN A 114 10.55 -9.09 -13.36
N LYS A 115 11.63 -9.68 -13.85
CA LYS A 115 12.59 -8.98 -14.72
C LYS A 115 12.21 -9.19 -16.19
#